data_AF-A0AAP7AN41-F1
#
_entry.id   AF-A0AAP7AN41-F1
#
_cell.length_a   1.000
_cell.length_b   1.000
_cell.length_c   1.000
_cell.angle_alpha   90.00
_cell.angle_beta   90.00
_cell.angle_gamma   90.00
#
_symmetry.space_group_name_H-M   'P 1'
#
loop_
_entity.id
_entity.type
_entity.pdbx_description
1 polymer ?
#
loop_
_entity_poly.entity_id
_entity_poly.type
_entity_poly.pdbx_seq_one_letter_code
_entity_poly.pdbx_strand_id
1 'polypeptide(L)'
;MKKPNNYENTQAQGEFTPVELGGHTLVIKQVEERRSKTNKPMIVVFFDFAPGDKQAGYFAESFKNDIRPDKKWSNQATQYILTEDENGDCSRSFKTFLTCVEHSNKGFATQWGDNFGQQFKGKLVGGVYGPQMDYYDGREMEKRVLRWFVSVDKVADAAVPDMNETRAYKNHINGYPQGSTPAGDGFMNIPDGIDEELPFN
;
A
#
# COMPACT_ATOMS: atom_id res chain seq x y z
N MET A 1 20.07 37.05 18.26
CA MET A 1 20.19 36.10 17.13
C MET A 1 19.81 36.81 15.84
N LYS A 2 20.50 36.56 14.72
CA LYS A 2 20.04 37.01 13.39
C LYS A 2 18.94 36.07 12.91
N LYS A 3 17.83 36.61 12.43
CA LYS A 3 16.75 35.83 11.82
C LYS A 3 17.32 35.05 10.62
N PRO A 4 17.15 33.71 10.57
CA PRO A 4 17.62 32.93 9.44
C PRO A 4 17.01 33.41 8.12
N ASN A 5 17.78 33.33 7.04
CA ASN A 5 17.26 33.60 5.70
C ASN A 5 16.10 32.65 5.42
N ASN A 6 15.05 33.15 4.74
CA ASN A 6 13.89 32.37 4.34
C ASN A 6 13.02 31.80 5.48
N TYR A 7 13.15 32.32 6.72
CA TYR A 7 12.34 31.88 7.87
C TYR A 7 10.83 31.91 7.61
N GLU A 8 10.31 32.96 6.97
CA GLU A 8 8.87 33.09 6.65
C GLU A 8 8.33 32.01 5.71
N ASN A 9 9.20 31.44 4.86
CA ASN A 9 8.82 30.38 3.92
C ASN A 9 9.24 28.99 4.41
N THR A 10 10.00 28.91 5.50
CA THR A 10 10.42 27.64 6.08
C THR A 10 9.27 27.11 6.92
N GLN A 11 8.61 26.05 6.46
CA GLN A 11 7.56 25.40 7.22
C GLN A 11 8.13 24.85 8.54
N ALA A 12 7.50 25.20 9.65
CA ALA A 12 7.74 24.53 10.92
C ALA A 12 7.45 23.03 10.76
N GLN A 13 8.17 22.18 11.48
CA GLN A 13 7.87 20.75 11.52
C GLN A 13 6.45 20.57 12.04
N GLY A 14 5.52 20.21 11.15
CA GLY A 14 4.15 19.89 11.53
C GLY A 14 4.13 18.67 12.43
N GLU A 15 3.18 18.61 13.36
CA GLU A 15 2.89 17.38 14.09
C GLU A 15 2.44 16.32 13.10
N PHE A 16 3.16 15.19 13.06
CA PHE A 16 2.80 14.07 12.22
C PHE A 16 1.72 13.24 12.91
N THR A 17 0.49 13.34 12.43
CA THR A 17 -0.59 12.46 12.85
C THR A 17 -0.55 11.19 12.00
N PRO A 18 -0.29 10.00 12.55
CA PRO A 18 -0.31 8.76 11.77
C PRO A 18 -1.75 8.41 11.32
N VAL A 19 -1.85 7.61 10.27
CA VAL A 19 -3.13 6.97 9.89
C VAL A 19 -3.63 6.14 11.06
N GLU A 20 -4.89 6.25 11.42
CA GLU A 20 -5.50 5.40 12.43
C GLU A 20 -5.67 3.97 11.92
N LEU A 21 -5.63 3.00 12.82
CA LEU A 21 -5.88 1.61 12.46
C LEU A 21 -7.39 1.33 12.45
N GLY A 22 -7.78 0.24 11.81
CA GLY A 22 -9.16 -0.21 11.71
C GLY A 22 -9.87 0.33 10.46
N GLY A 23 -11.20 0.37 10.52
CA GLY A 23 -12.02 0.79 9.39
C GLY A 23 -11.92 2.29 9.08
N HIS A 24 -11.86 2.59 7.78
CA HIS A 24 -12.00 3.92 7.21
C HIS A 24 -12.98 3.91 6.04
N THR A 25 -13.74 4.99 5.89
CA THR A 25 -14.54 5.27 4.70
C THR A 25 -13.64 5.97 3.68
N LEU A 26 -13.53 5.41 2.48
CA LEU A 26 -12.67 5.87 1.41
C LEU A 26 -13.48 6.48 0.27
N VAL A 27 -12.93 7.48 -0.39
CA VAL A 27 -13.41 8.01 -1.67
C VAL A 27 -12.38 7.71 -2.75
N ILE A 28 -12.82 7.04 -3.82
CA ILE A 28 -11.95 6.70 -4.95
C ILE A 28 -11.65 7.97 -5.75
N LYS A 29 -10.37 8.28 -5.90
CA LYS A 29 -9.91 9.43 -6.69
C LYS A 29 -9.74 9.06 -8.16
N GLN A 30 -9.20 7.87 -8.41
CA GLN A 30 -8.89 7.38 -9.75
C GLN A 30 -8.67 5.87 -9.75
N VAL A 31 -9.06 5.20 -10.83
CA VAL A 31 -8.68 3.81 -11.12
C VAL A 31 -8.00 3.78 -12.48
N GLU A 32 -6.85 3.12 -12.56
CA GLU A 32 -6.11 2.94 -13.81
C GLU A 32 -5.88 1.46 -14.08
N GLU A 33 -6.05 1.05 -15.34
CA GLU A 33 -5.65 -0.28 -15.81
C GLU A 33 -4.16 -0.26 -16.16
N ARG A 34 -3.40 -1.23 -15.64
CA ARG A 34 -1.95 -1.33 -15.82
C ARG A 34 -1.51 -2.78 -15.97
N ARG A 35 -0.21 -2.98 -16.25
CA ARG A 35 0.47 -4.28 -16.20
C ARG A 35 1.43 -4.31 -15.01
N SER A 36 1.47 -5.44 -14.30
CA SER A 36 2.42 -5.68 -13.21
C SER A 36 3.85 -5.78 -13.74
N LYS A 37 4.85 -5.84 -12.85
CA LYS A 37 6.25 -6.08 -13.23
C LYS A 37 6.46 -7.40 -13.99
N THR A 38 5.57 -8.38 -13.78
CA THR A 38 5.56 -9.67 -14.47
C THR A 38 4.54 -9.71 -15.62
N ASN A 39 4.15 -8.54 -16.14
CA ASN A 39 3.20 -8.37 -17.24
C ASN A 39 1.77 -8.91 -17.00
N LYS A 40 1.37 -9.12 -15.74
CA LYS A 40 0.00 -9.56 -15.40
C LYS A 40 -0.96 -8.36 -15.39
N PRO A 41 -2.21 -8.49 -15.87
CA PRO A 41 -3.17 -7.39 -15.85
C PRO A 41 -3.54 -7.01 -14.40
N MET A 42 -3.63 -5.72 -14.14
CA MET A 42 -3.96 -5.18 -12.82
C MET A 42 -4.67 -3.84 -12.93
N ILE A 43 -5.38 -3.47 -11.87
CA ILE A 43 -5.80 -2.09 -11.65
C ILE A 43 -5.00 -1.45 -10.53
N VAL A 44 -4.84 -0.14 -10.61
CA VAL A 44 -4.28 0.70 -9.55
C VAL A 44 -5.38 1.65 -9.08
N VAL A 45 -5.79 1.48 -7.83
CA VAL A 45 -6.83 2.28 -7.19
C VAL A 45 -6.16 3.35 -6.33
N PHE A 46 -6.36 4.61 -6.69
CA PHE A 46 -5.99 5.77 -5.89
C PHE A 46 -7.22 6.25 -5.14
N PHE A 47 -7.09 6.44 -3.84
CA PHE A 47 -8.19 6.83 -2.98
C PHE A 47 -7.71 7.78 -1.89
N ASP A 48 -8.65 8.34 -1.15
CA ASP A 48 -8.42 9.19 0.00
C ASP A 48 -9.48 8.90 1.07
N PHE A 49 -9.32 9.41 2.28
CA PHE A 49 -10.34 9.30 3.31
C PHE A 49 -11.53 10.22 2.98
N ALA A 50 -12.73 9.63 2.95
CA ALA A 50 -13.94 10.30 2.50
C ALA A 50 -14.41 11.37 3.50
N PRO A 51 -15.19 12.37 3.05
CA PRO A 51 -15.91 13.24 3.98
C PRO A 51 -16.76 12.42 4.96
N GLY A 52 -16.66 12.73 6.25
CA GLY A 52 -17.31 11.97 7.32
C GLY A 52 -16.46 10.86 7.93
N ASP A 53 -15.31 10.54 7.34
CA ASP A 53 -14.29 9.71 7.99
C ASP A 53 -13.58 10.49 9.10
N LYS A 54 -13.08 9.78 10.12
CA LYS A 54 -12.31 10.33 11.24
C LYS A 54 -11.04 11.06 10.81
N GLN A 55 -10.49 10.73 9.65
CA GLN A 55 -9.32 11.40 9.06
C GLN A 55 -9.60 11.89 7.63
N ALA A 56 -10.80 12.42 7.36
CA ALA A 56 -11.19 12.88 6.03
C ALA A 56 -10.12 13.77 5.34
N GLY A 57 -9.82 13.48 4.06
CA GLY A 57 -8.89 14.27 3.24
C GLY A 57 -7.41 14.12 3.58
N TYR A 58 -7.04 13.21 4.49
CA TYR A 58 -5.68 13.04 5.01
C TYR A 58 -4.60 12.98 3.92
N PHE A 59 -4.79 12.17 2.87
CA PHE A 59 -3.77 11.98 1.85
C PHE A 59 -3.71 13.14 0.85
N ALA A 60 -4.86 13.75 0.55
CA ALA A 60 -4.89 14.96 -0.28
C ALA A 60 -4.21 16.13 0.43
N GLU A 61 -4.44 16.30 1.72
CA GLU A 61 -3.78 17.33 2.53
C GLU A 61 -2.27 17.10 2.61
N SER A 62 -1.86 15.86 2.92
CA SER A 62 -0.45 15.48 2.92
C SER A 62 0.23 15.76 1.57
N PHE A 63 -0.40 15.40 0.46
CA PHE A 63 0.12 15.65 -0.88
C PHE A 63 0.17 17.14 -1.25
N LYS A 64 -0.82 17.93 -0.79
CA LYS A 64 -0.84 19.38 -0.98
C LYS A 64 0.29 20.07 -0.23
N ASN A 65 0.52 19.65 1.02
CA ASN A 65 1.53 20.21 1.91
C ASN A 65 2.95 19.74 1.57
N ASP A 66 3.09 18.64 0.83
CA ASP A 66 4.38 18.22 0.28
C ASP A 66 4.89 19.24 -0.75
N ILE A 67 6.00 19.90 -0.42
CA ILE A 67 6.66 20.90 -1.26
C ILE A 67 7.71 20.30 -2.20
N ARG A 68 8.00 19.00 -2.09
CA ARG A 68 9.01 18.34 -2.93
C ARG A 68 8.58 18.36 -4.40
N PRO A 69 9.49 18.68 -5.33
CA PRO A 69 9.16 18.78 -6.75
C PRO A 69 8.75 17.43 -7.36
N ASP A 70 9.23 16.32 -6.81
CA ASP A 70 8.97 14.95 -7.23
C ASP A 70 7.91 14.25 -6.36
N LYS A 71 7.07 15.02 -5.65
CA LYS A 71 6.03 14.48 -4.78
C LYS A 71 5.12 13.51 -5.51
N LYS A 72 4.80 12.42 -4.83
CA LYS A 72 3.94 11.34 -5.35
C LYS A 72 2.75 11.15 -4.43
N TRP A 73 1.65 10.67 -5.00
CA TRP A 73 0.53 10.22 -4.20
C TRP A 73 1.00 9.13 -3.22
N SER A 74 0.46 9.17 -1.99
CA SER A 74 0.93 8.27 -0.93
C SER A 74 0.70 6.81 -1.31
N ASN A 75 1.72 5.97 -1.10
CA ASN A 75 1.59 4.52 -1.24
C ASN A 75 0.58 3.93 -0.25
N GLN A 76 0.38 4.58 0.91
CA GLN A 76 -0.65 4.17 1.88
C GLN A 76 -2.07 4.40 1.36
N ALA A 77 -2.23 5.16 0.26
CA ALA A 77 -3.49 5.53 -0.37
C ALA A 77 -3.58 5.06 -1.83
N THR A 78 -2.79 4.03 -2.15
CA THR A 78 -2.70 3.41 -3.47
C THR A 78 -2.77 1.90 -3.30
N GLN A 79 -3.73 1.24 -3.95
CA GLN A 79 -3.85 -0.22 -3.95
C GLN A 79 -3.64 -0.78 -5.35
N TYR A 80 -2.72 -1.74 -5.46
CA TYR A 80 -2.48 -2.51 -6.66
C TYR A 80 -3.26 -3.82 -6.55
N ILE A 81 -4.09 -4.13 -7.55
CA ILE A 81 -4.98 -5.28 -7.55
C ILE A 81 -4.84 -6.03 -8.86
N LEU A 82 -4.29 -7.23 -8.84
CA LEU A 82 -4.29 -8.11 -10.01
C LEU A 82 -5.73 -8.43 -10.40
N THR A 83 -6.08 -8.34 -11.68
CA THR A 83 -7.44 -8.67 -12.14
C THR A 83 -7.66 -10.17 -12.23
N GLU A 84 -6.57 -10.91 -12.46
CA GLU A 84 -6.56 -12.36 -12.67
C GLU A 84 -5.72 -13.05 -11.58
N ASP A 85 -6.07 -14.30 -11.26
CA ASP A 85 -5.29 -15.19 -10.41
C ASP A 85 -4.20 -15.95 -11.21
N GLU A 86 -3.68 -17.04 -10.65
CA GLU A 86 -2.63 -17.83 -11.31
C GLU A 86 -3.13 -18.65 -12.50
N ASN A 87 -4.43 -18.99 -12.52
CA ASN A 87 -5.06 -19.76 -13.58
C ASN A 87 -5.61 -18.87 -14.71
N GLY A 88 -5.58 -17.54 -14.52
CA GLY A 88 -6.20 -16.57 -15.43
C GLY A 88 -7.66 -16.29 -15.12
N ASP A 89 -8.19 -16.82 -14.00
CA ASP A 89 -9.55 -16.55 -13.55
C ASP A 89 -9.61 -15.23 -12.76
N CYS A 90 -10.81 -14.69 -12.55
CA CYS A 90 -10.98 -13.44 -11.80
C CYS A 90 -10.37 -13.54 -10.38
N SER A 91 -9.43 -12.64 -10.07
CA SER A 91 -8.79 -12.65 -8.76
C SER A 91 -9.79 -12.33 -7.65
N ARG A 92 -9.67 -13.01 -6.51
CA ARG A 92 -10.50 -12.75 -5.34
C ARG A 92 -10.43 -11.29 -4.91
N SER A 93 -9.24 -10.68 -4.92
CA SER A 93 -9.06 -9.28 -4.54
C SER A 93 -9.78 -8.31 -5.47
N PHE A 94 -9.77 -8.58 -6.78
CA PHE A 94 -10.46 -7.75 -7.76
C PHE A 94 -11.98 -7.88 -7.60
N LYS A 95 -12.48 -9.11 -7.46
CA LYS A 95 -13.89 -9.35 -7.19
C LYS A 95 -14.35 -8.66 -5.89
N THR A 96 -13.58 -8.78 -4.82
CA THR A 96 -13.87 -8.12 -3.54
C THR A 96 -13.96 -6.61 -3.71
N PHE A 97 -12.99 -5.98 -4.37
CA PHE A 97 -13.02 -4.54 -4.60
C PHE A 97 -14.32 -4.10 -5.30
N LEU A 98 -14.68 -4.75 -6.42
CA LEU A 98 -15.89 -4.40 -7.16
C LEU A 98 -17.16 -4.59 -6.32
N THR A 99 -17.30 -5.74 -5.66
CA THR A 99 -18.46 -6.01 -4.80
C THR A 99 -18.57 -5.03 -3.64
N CYS A 100 -17.45 -4.64 -3.02
CA CYS A 100 -17.45 -3.64 -1.97
C CYS A 100 -17.90 -2.26 -2.48
N VAL A 101 -17.43 -1.83 -3.66
CA VAL A 101 -17.87 -0.57 -4.28
C VAL A 101 -19.36 -0.64 -4.62
N GLU A 102 -19.85 -1.71 -5.24
CA GLU A 102 -21.27 -1.87 -5.60
C GLU A 102 -22.18 -1.80 -4.38
N HIS A 103 -21.85 -2.51 -3.30
CA HIS A 103 -22.63 -2.45 -2.06
C HIS A 103 -22.59 -1.07 -1.38
N SER A 104 -21.47 -0.36 -1.52
CA SER A 104 -21.29 0.95 -0.88
C SER A 104 -21.98 2.09 -1.62
N ASN A 105 -22.40 1.88 -2.87
CA ASN A 105 -22.95 2.93 -3.73
C ASN A 105 -24.30 2.48 -4.29
N LYS A 106 -25.40 2.92 -3.67
CA LYS A 106 -26.76 2.54 -4.06
C LYS A 106 -27.02 2.77 -5.55
N GLY A 107 -27.47 1.73 -6.25
CA GLY A 107 -27.80 1.79 -7.68
C GLY A 107 -26.60 1.77 -8.62
N PHE A 108 -25.38 1.59 -8.11
CA PHE A 108 -24.20 1.39 -8.92
C PHE A 108 -23.97 -0.11 -9.17
N ALA A 109 -23.69 -0.46 -10.43
CA ALA A 109 -23.26 -1.78 -10.84
C ALA A 109 -22.10 -1.61 -11.83
N THR A 110 -21.06 -2.44 -11.69
CA THR A 110 -19.86 -2.34 -12.53
C THR A 110 -20.21 -2.61 -13.99
N GLN A 111 -19.85 -1.67 -14.86
CA GLN A 111 -19.96 -1.80 -16.30
C GLN A 111 -18.60 -2.23 -16.88
N TRP A 112 -18.62 -3.24 -17.74
CA TRP A 112 -17.43 -3.76 -18.43
C TRP A 112 -17.28 -3.09 -19.79
N GLY A 113 -16.06 -2.72 -20.15
CA GLY A 113 -15.74 -2.10 -21.43
C GLY A 113 -14.86 -0.85 -21.29
N ASP A 114 -14.93 0.02 -22.30
CA ASP A 114 -14.12 1.24 -22.35
C ASP A 114 -14.37 2.15 -21.15
N ASN A 115 -13.34 2.90 -20.76
CA ASN A 115 -13.37 3.81 -19.62
C ASN A 115 -13.69 3.10 -18.29
N PHE A 116 -13.34 1.81 -18.17
CA PHE A 116 -13.57 1.01 -16.96
C PHE A 116 -13.16 1.76 -15.69
N GLY A 117 -11.97 2.38 -15.65
CA GLY A 117 -11.51 3.12 -14.48
C GLY A 117 -12.31 4.38 -14.13
N GLN A 118 -12.95 5.04 -15.10
CA GLN A 118 -13.63 6.32 -14.88
C GLN A 118 -14.89 6.19 -14.03
N GLN A 119 -15.62 5.06 -14.14
CA GLN A 119 -16.88 4.85 -13.44
C GLN A 119 -16.73 4.82 -11.91
N PHE A 120 -15.52 4.56 -11.41
CA PHE A 120 -15.21 4.46 -9.99
C PHE A 120 -14.88 5.81 -9.35
N LYS A 121 -14.58 6.85 -10.13
CA LYS A 121 -14.19 8.15 -9.60
C LYS A 121 -15.32 8.75 -8.75
N GLY A 122 -14.99 9.13 -7.51
CA GLY A 122 -15.93 9.68 -6.54
C GLY A 122 -16.80 8.63 -5.83
N LYS A 123 -16.71 7.34 -6.18
CA LYS A 123 -17.43 6.27 -5.47
C LYS A 123 -16.82 6.03 -4.10
N LEU A 124 -17.68 5.62 -3.17
CA LEU A 124 -17.28 5.28 -1.81
C LEU A 124 -16.94 3.80 -1.69
N VAL A 125 -16.02 3.46 -0.80
CA VAL A 125 -15.71 2.08 -0.42
C VAL A 125 -15.12 2.08 0.99
N GLY A 126 -15.27 1.00 1.74
CA GLY A 126 -14.59 0.85 3.02
C GLY A 126 -13.19 0.26 2.85
N GLY A 127 -12.26 0.65 3.72
CA GLY A 127 -10.93 0.07 3.80
C GLY A 127 -10.52 -0.21 5.24
N VAL A 128 -9.85 -1.33 5.48
CA VAL A 128 -9.35 -1.68 6.82
C VAL A 128 -7.85 -1.49 6.86
N TYR A 129 -7.38 -0.58 7.72
CA TYR A 129 -5.97 -0.32 7.95
C TYR A 129 -5.43 -1.18 9.08
N GLY A 130 -4.26 -1.76 8.84
CA GLY A 130 -3.55 -2.57 9.82
C GLY A 130 -2.06 -2.20 9.89
N PRO A 131 -1.39 -2.54 10.99
CA PRO A 131 0.04 -2.33 11.11
C PRO A 131 0.78 -3.37 10.26
N GLN A 132 1.93 -2.97 9.72
CA GLN A 132 2.81 -3.80 8.92
C GLN A 132 4.27 -3.47 9.19
N MET A 133 5.05 -4.46 9.60
CA MET A 133 6.51 -4.35 9.64
C MET A 133 7.09 -4.43 8.24
N ASP A 134 7.99 -3.51 7.93
CA ASP A 134 8.76 -3.47 6.71
C ASP A 134 10.24 -3.24 7.02
N TYR A 135 11.09 -3.63 6.09
CA TYR A 135 12.52 -3.36 6.15
C TYR A 135 12.93 -2.59 4.91
N TYR A 136 13.40 -1.36 5.10
CA TYR A 136 13.79 -0.46 4.01
C TYR A 136 14.99 0.37 4.42
N ASP A 137 15.96 0.49 3.52
CA ASP A 137 17.17 1.31 3.70
C ASP A 137 17.91 1.04 5.02
N GLY A 138 18.05 -0.25 5.37
CA GLY A 138 18.76 -0.67 6.59
C GLY A 138 17.97 -0.50 7.89
N ARG A 139 16.69 -0.11 7.82
CA ARG A 139 15.86 0.16 9.00
C ARG A 139 14.59 -0.66 8.99
N GLU A 140 14.28 -1.21 10.16
CA GLU A 140 12.94 -1.72 10.46
C GLU A 140 11.97 -0.55 10.62
N MET A 141 10.80 -0.66 9.98
CA MET A 141 9.78 0.38 10.01
C MET A 141 8.41 -0.24 10.21
N GLU A 142 7.67 0.27 11.19
CA GLU A 142 6.25 -0.01 11.32
C GLU A 142 5.46 0.95 10.41
N LYS A 143 4.74 0.37 9.45
CA LYS A 143 3.87 1.07 8.51
C LYS A 143 2.42 0.83 8.86
N ARG A 144 1.56 1.75 8.42
CA ARG A 144 0.10 1.61 8.51
C ARG A 144 -0.43 1.54 7.09
N VAL A 145 -1.01 0.40 6.73
CA VAL A 145 -1.35 0.11 5.33
C VAL A 145 -2.77 -0.40 5.22
N LEU A 146 -3.40 -0.10 4.09
CA LEU A 146 -4.65 -0.74 3.73
C LEU A 146 -4.41 -2.26 3.59
N ARG A 147 -5.18 -3.06 4.31
CA ARG A 147 -5.07 -4.52 4.31
C ARG A 147 -6.06 -5.16 3.34
N TRP A 148 -7.31 -4.71 3.35
CA TRP A 148 -8.34 -5.14 2.42
C TRP A 148 -9.48 -4.12 2.36
N PHE A 149 -10.29 -4.23 1.30
CA PHE A 149 -11.52 -3.47 1.16
C PHE A 149 -12.68 -4.16 1.87
N VAL A 150 -13.61 -3.35 2.36
CA VAL A 150 -14.92 -3.76 2.88
C VAL A 150 -15.99 -2.83 2.31
N SER A 151 -17.26 -3.20 2.44
CA SER A 151 -18.36 -2.29 2.15
C SER A 151 -18.45 -1.20 3.23
N VAL A 152 -18.92 0.00 2.89
CA VAL A 152 -18.95 1.16 3.81
C VAL A 152 -19.75 0.89 5.09
N ASP A 153 -20.82 0.11 5.00
CA ASP A 153 -21.64 -0.33 6.13
C ASP A 153 -20.87 -1.16 7.17
N LYS A 154 -19.75 -1.80 6.78
CA LYS A 154 -18.93 -2.63 7.66
C LYS A 154 -17.72 -1.91 8.25
N VAL A 155 -17.52 -0.64 7.91
CA VAL A 155 -16.36 0.14 8.35
C VAL A 155 -16.34 0.30 9.88
N ALA A 156 -17.50 0.58 10.48
CA ALA A 156 -17.61 0.80 11.93
C ALA A 156 -17.27 -0.46 12.76
N ASP A 157 -17.58 -1.64 12.21
CA ASP A 157 -17.38 -2.93 12.89
C ASP A 157 -16.02 -3.58 12.56
N ALA A 158 -15.21 -2.93 11.71
CA ALA A 158 -13.95 -3.50 11.25
C ALA A 158 -12.89 -3.48 12.36
N ALA A 159 -12.55 -4.67 12.85
CA ALA A 159 -11.47 -4.86 13.81
C ALA A 159 -10.11 -4.48 13.20
N VAL A 160 -9.21 -4.01 14.06
CA VAL A 160 -7.81 -3.78 13.70
C VAL A 160 -7.15 -5.12 13.36
N PRO A 161 -6.61 -5.31 12.15
CA PRO A 161 -5.92 -6.54 11.79
C PRO A 161 -4.64 -6.73 12.60
N ASP A 162 -4.26 -7.97 12.84
CA ASP A 162 -2.96 -8.30 13.44
C ASP A 162 -1.79 -7.78 12.58
N MET A 163 -0.66 -7.54 13.23
CA MET A 163 0.59 -7.16 12.60
C MET A 163 0.93 -8.12 11.45
N ASN A 164 1.29 -7.56 10.30
CA ASN A 164 1.80 -8.32 9.17
C ASN A 164 3.24 -7.90 8.87
N GLU A 165 3.95 -8.71 8.10
CA GLU A 165 5.34 -8.46 7.73
C GLU A 165 5.47 -8.48 6.21
N THR A 166 6.23 -7.55 5.66
CA THR A 166 6.59 -7.62 4.24
C THR A 166 7.57 -8.77 4.00
N ARG A 167 7.68 -9.20 2.74
CA ARG A 167 8.73 -10.15 2.33
C ARG A 167 10.14 -9.59 2.60
N ALA A 168 10.33 -8.27 2.47
CA ALA A 168 11.62 -7.64 2.77
C ALA A 168 11.99 -7.79 4.25
N TYR A 169 11.02 -7.58 5.15
CA TYR A 169 11.20 -7.81 6.59
C TYR A 169 11.52 -9.28 6.89
N LYS A 170 10.75 -10.22 6.32
CA LYS A 170 11.00 -11.66 6.47
C LYS A 170 12.40 -12.08 6.01
N ASN A 171 12.87 -11.53 4.90
CA ASN A 171 14.22 -11.80 4.40
C ASN A 171 15.31 -11.22 5.31
N HIS A 172 15.05 -10.08 5.95
CA HIS A 172 15.97 -9.47 6.91
C HIS A 172 16.10 -10.32 8.18
N ILE A 173 14.97 -10.73 8.80
CA ILE A 173 14.97 -11.51 10.04
C ILE A 173 15.48 -12.95 9.85
N ASN A 174 15.30 -13.54 8.66
CA ASN A 174 15.75 -14.90 8.37
C ASN A 174 17.25 -15.00 8.01
N GLY A 175 18.01 -13.91 8.15
CA GLY A 175 19.48 -13.95 8.19
C GLY A 175 20.19 -14.15 6.84
N TYR A 176 19.95 -13.30 5.85
CA TYR A 176 20.96 -13.07 4.80
C TYR A 176 21.98 -12.03 5.31
N PRO A 177 23.28 -12.38 5.44
CA PRO A 177 24.29 -11.47 5.96
C PRO A 177 24.46 -10.24 5.06
N GLN A 178 24.61 -9.09 5.70
CA GLN A 178 24.95 -7.82 5.05
C GLN A 178 26.26 -7.98 4.26
N GLY A 179 26.19 -7.93 2.93
CA GLY A 179 27.39 -7.94 2.06
C GLY A 179 27.34 -8.86 0.84
N SER A 180 26.30 -9.67 0.64
CA SER A 180 26.18 -10.49 -0.58
C SER A 180 25.78 -9.63 -1.79
N THR A 181 26.73 -9.36 -2.69
CA THR A 181 26.41 -8.89 -4.05
C THR A 181 25.88 -10.07 -4.89
N PRO A 182 24.82 -9.89 -5.69
CA PRO A 182 24.39 -10.92 -6.63
C PRO A 182 25.45 -11.07 -7.72
N ALA A 183 26.15 -12.21 -7.76
CA ALA A 183 26.86 -12.60 -8.98
C ALA A 183 25.81 -12.99 -10.03
N GLY A 184 25.94 -12.44 -11.23
CA GLY A 184 24.90 -12.32 -12.26
C GLY A 184 24.31 -13.60 -12.86
N ASP A 185 24.61 -14.79 -12.33
CA ASP A 185 24.03 -16.05 -12.82
C ASP A 185 23.89 -17.04 -11.66
N GLY A 186 22.73 -17.02 -10.97
CA GLY A 186 22.00 -18.14 -10.32
C GLY A 186 22.68 -19.25 -9.50
N PHE A 187 24.01 -19.30 -9.37
CA PHE A 187 24.77 -20.30 -8.63
C PHE A 187 25.83 -19.56 -7.80
N MET A 188 25.83 -19.80 -6.50
CA MET A 188 26.80 -19.20 -5.57
C MET A 188 28.14 -19.92 -5.69
N ASN A 189 29.22 -19.15 -5.94
CA ASN A 189 30.57 -19.60 -5.60
C ASN A 189 30.68 -19.66 -4.08
N ILE A 190 30.83 -20.87 -3.54
CA ILE A 190 31.24 -21.10 -2.16
C ILE A 190 32.73 -20.71 -2.10
N PRO A 191 33.17 -19.84 -1.18
CA PRO A 191 34.59 -19.64 -0.93
C PRO A 191 35.19 -20.94 -0.39
N ASP A 192 36.26 -21.43 -1.01
CA ASP A 192 37.02 -22.58 -0.51
C ASP A 192 37.52 -22.28 0.91
N GLY A 193 37.07 -23.05 1.90
CA GLY A 193 37.63 -23.01 3.26
C GLY A 193 36.65 -23.02 4.43
N ILE A 194 35.35 -23.27 4.22
CA ILE A 194 34.45 -23.61 5.34
C ILE A 194 34.46 -25.13 5.56
N ASP A 195 35.13 -25.56 6.62
CA ASP A 195 35.09 -26.93 7.14
C ASP A 195 33.64 -27.32 7.43
N GLU A 196 33.10 -28.24 6.61
CA GLU A 196 31.82 -28.91 6.85
C GLU A 196 31.99 -29.99 7.92
N GLU A 197 32.08 -29.60 9.19
CA GLU A 197 31.70 -30.53 10.27
C GLU A 197 30.18 -30.47 10.47
N LEU A 198 29.49 -31.37 9.76
CA LEU A 198 28.07 -31.67 9.97
C LEU A 198 27.89 -32.46 11.27
N PRO A 199 26.97 -32.08 12.18
CA PRO A 199 26.79 -32.77 13.43
C PRO A 199 25.68 -33.81 13.33
N PHE A 200 25.92 -34.93 12.65
CA PHE A 200 25.09 -36.13 12.83
C PHE A 200 25.94 -37.39 12.65
N ASN A 201 26.05 -38.17 13.75
CA ASN A 201 26.50 -39.56 13.74
C ASN A 201 25.56 -40.44 12.89
#